data_AF-A0A7J6TSD8-F1
#
_entry.id   AF-A0A7J6TSD8-F1
#
_cell.length_a   1.000
_cell.length_b   1.000
_cell.length_c   1.000
_cell.angle_alpha   90.00
_cell.angle_beta   90.00
_cell.angle_gamma   90.00
#
_symmetry.space_group_name_H-M   'P 1'
#
loop_
_entity.id
_entity.type
_entity.pdbx_description
1 polymer ?
#
loop_
_entity_poly.entity_id
_entity_poly.type
_entity_poly.pdbx_seq_one_letter_code
_entity_poly.pdbx_strand_id
1 'polypeptide(L)'
;YLASKNSGQTTRDLAERIAHQVGSYHKFVMIDKICDAVEEAFTDYVITDDDGKVDEDLRPKYLSQGGTRTTDLALQNIQARSRMVMSFMLAQLLPHARRRGGYLLVLSTGNVDEALRGYLTKYDCSSGDINPIGSISKGDLKSFLVWASTNLGYPALAEIVQAPPTAELRPTVEGEPAQLDEVDMGMTYNELGWFGRLRKMERCGPVQMF
;
A
#
# COMPACT_ATOMS: atom_id res chain seq x y z
N TYR A 1 5.31 10.70 0.22
CA TYR A 1 4.94 9.80 -0.87
C TYR A 1 6.13 8.94 -1.24
N LEU A 2 6.01 7.62 -1.11
CA LEU A 2 7.05 6.64 -1.41
C LEU A 2 6.64 5.90 -2.70
N ALA A 3 7.09 6.42 -3.84
CA ALA A 3 6.72 5.95 -5.17
C ALA A 3 7.62 4.79 -5.63
N SER A 4 7.12 3.97 -6.53
CA SER A 4 7.92 3.05 -7.37
C SER A 4 7.74 3.41 -8.84
N LYS A 5 8.47 2.73 -9.73
CA LYS A 5 8.34 2.84 -11.20
C LYS A 5 6.93 2.55 -11.72
N ASN A 6 6.11 1.86 -10.93
CA ASN A 6 4.73 1.53 -11.28
C ASN A 6 3.72 2.58 -10.80
N SER A 7 4.14 3.54 -9.96
CA SER A 7 3.24 4.55 -9.39
C SER A 7 2.79 5.58 -10.43
N GLY A 8 1.50 5.90 -10.42
CA GLY A 8 0.89 6.87 -11.32
C GLY A 8 1.25 8.33 -10.99
N GLN A 9 1.16 9.21 -11.99
CA GLN A 9 1.33 10.65 -11.78
C GLN A 9 0.18 11.23 -10.95
N THR A 10 -1.05 10.76 -11.17
CA THR A 10 -2.25 11.23 -10.46
C THR A 10 -2.16 11.02 -8.94
N THR A 11 -1.74 9.83 -8.49
CA THR A 11 -1.60 9.50 -7.06
C THR A 11 -0.54 10.37 -6.40
N ARG A 12 0.57 10.62 -7.09
CA ARG A 12 1.62 11.55 -6.66
C ARG A 12 1.10 12.98 -6.51
N ASP A 13 0.43 13.51 -7.52
CA ASP A 13 -0.05 14.90 -7.52
C ASP A 13 -1.10 15.13 -6.44
N LEU A 14 -2.02 14.18 -6.25
CA LEU A 14 -3.01 14.22 -5.18
C LEU A 14 -2.34 14.19 -3.79
N ALA A 15 -1.32 13.36 -3.60
CA ALA A 15 -0.58 13.28 -2.34
C ALA A 15 0.18 14.58 -2.01
N GLU A 16 0.74 15.26 -3.01
CA GLU A 16 1.39 16.57 -2.83
C GLU A 16 0.36 17.67 -2.52
N ARG A 17 -0.75 17.70 -3.26
CA ARG A 17 -1.83 18.69 -3.07
C ARG A 17 -2.45 18.61 -1.68
N ILE A 18 -2.81 17.41 -1.21
CA ILE A 18 -3.38 17.25 0.13
C ILE A 18 -2.36 17.61 1.21
N ALA A 19 -1.08 17.24 1.02
CA ALA A 19 -0.04 17.59 1.97
C ALA A 19 0.16 19.10 2.10
N HIS A 20 0.06 19.84 0.99
CA HIS A 20 0.07 21.30 0.97
C HIS A 20 -1.16 21.90 1.66
N GLN A 21 -2.36 21.37 1.39
CA GLN A 21 -3.61 21.82 2.03
C GLN A 21 -3.60 21.63 3.56
N VAL A 22 -3.01 20.53 4.04
CA VAL A 22 -2.86 20.25 5.48
C VAL A 22 -1.69 21.03 6.10
N GLY A 23 -0.76 21.57 5.30
CA GLY A 23 0.44 22.25 5.79
C GLY A 23 1.54 21.30 6.29
N SER A 24 1.51 20.03 5.85
CA SER A 24 2.48 19.02 6.27
C SER A 24 3.83 19.16 5.55
N TYR A 25 4.90 18.63 6.14
CA TYR A 25 6.19 18.57 5.46
C TYR A 25 6.24 17.37 4.50
N HIS A 26 5.91 17.62 3.23
CA HIS A 26 5.87 16.57 2.21
C HIS A 26 7.27 16.15 1.76
N LYS A 27 7.46 14.84 1.58
CA LYS A 27 8.65 14.25 0.95
C LYS A 27 8.26 13.25 -0.11
N PHE A 28 8.95 13.32 -1.23
CA PHE A 28 8.88 12.37 -2.31
C PHE A 28 10.15 11.52 -2.31
N VAL A 29 10.00 10.20 -2.38
CA VAL A 29 11.12 9.25 -2.44
C VAL A 29 10.76 8.15 -3.44
N MET A 30 11.68 7.82 -4.34
CA MET A 30 11.59 6.64 -5.20
C MET A 30 12.20 5.44 -4.47
N ILE A 31 11.45 4.36 -4.31
CA ILE A 31 11.90 3.15 -3.60
C ILE A 31 12.58 2.14 -4.52
N ASP A 32 12.60 2.37 -5.84
CA ASP A 32 13.08 1.40 -6.83
C ASP A 32 14.49 0.90 -6.51
N LYS A 33 15.42 1.78 -6.14
CA LYS A 33 16.77 1.38 -5.74
C LYS A 33 16.81 0.41 -4.56
N ILE A 34 15.85 0.51 -3.63
CA ILE A 34 15.76 -0.39 -2.48
C ILE A 34 15.23 -1.75 -2.94
N CYS A 35 14.22 -1.75 -3.81
CA CYS A 35 13.66 -2.98 -4.38
C CYS A 35 14.70 -3.69 -5.26
N ASP A 36 15.34 -2.96 -6.17
CA ASP A 36 16.36 -3.47 -7.08
C ASP A 36 17.51 -4.11 -6.30
N ALA A 37 17.99 -3.47 -5.21
CA ALA A 37 19.04 -4.05 -4.36
C ALA A 37 18.63 -5.37 -3.68
N VAL A 38 17.36 -5.54 -3.32
CA VAL A 38 16.83 -6.79 -2.75
C VAL A 38 16.73 -7.87 -3.83
N GLU A 39 16.29 -7.50 -5.03
CA GLU A 39 16.22 -8.40 -6.19
C GLU A 39 17.61 -8.83 -6.67
N GLU A 40 18.58 -7.92 -6.68
CA GLU A 40 20.00 -8.18 -6.94
C GLU A 40 20.57 -9.14 -5.89
N ALA A 41 20.34 -8.89 -4.60
CA ALA A 41 20.79 -9.81 -3.55
C ALA A 41 20.16 -11.22 -3.71
N PHE A 42 18.89 -11.33 -4.09
CA PHE A 42 18.29 -12.63 -4.40
C PHE A 42 18.98 -13.28 -5.60
N THR A 43 19.27 -12.50 -6.65
CA THR A 43 19.97 -12.98 -7.84
C THR A 43 21.35 -13.53 -7.47
N ASP A 44 22.15 -12.73 -6.80
CA ASP A 44 23.56 -13.02 -6.50
C ASP A 44 23.73 -14.16 -5.48
N TYR A 45 22.88 -14.22 -4.45
CA TYR A 45 23.07 -15.15 -3.34
C TYR A 45 22.18 -16.40 -3.37
N VAL A 46 21.16 -16.45 -4.23
CA VAL A 46 20.18 -17.55 -4.23
C VAL A 46 20.12 -18.30 -5.55
N ILE A 47 20.23 -17.59 -6.68
CA ILE A 47 20.05 -18.19 -8.02
C ILE A 47 21.29 -18.08 -8.92
N THR A 48 22.41 -17.63 -8.36
CA THR A 48 23.74 -17.68 -8.99
C THR A 48 24.49 -18.88 -8.41
N ASP A 49 25.06 -19.72 -9.27
CA ASP A 49 25.86 -20.87 -8.86
C ASP A 49 27.30 -20.49 -8.47
N ASP A 50 28.08 -21.48 -7.99
CA ASP A 50 29.47 -21.28 -7.54
C ASP A 50 30.41 -20.81 -8.68
N ASP A 51 30.03 -21.03 -9.94
CA ASP A 51 30.77 -20.59 -11.14
C ASP A 51 30.35 -19.18 -11.60
N GLY A 52 29.41 -18.54 -10.90
CA GLY A 52 28.92 -17.19 -11.21
C GLY A 52 27.85 -17.15 -12.30
N LYS A 53 27.22 -18.28 -12.62
CA LYS A 53 26.16 -18.35 -13.64
C LYS A 53 24.79 -18.22 -12.98
N VAL A 54 23.98 -17.30 -13.51
CA VAL A 54 22.60 -17.05 -13.07
C VAL A 54 21.63 -18.01 -13.74
N ASP A 55 20.71 -18.59 -12.97
CA ASP A 55 19.54 -19.28 -13.49
C ASP A 55 18.43 -18.26 -13.87
N GLU A 56 18.38 -17.91 -15.16
CA GLU A 56 17.44 -16.92 -15.71
C GLU A 56 15.97 -17.34 -15.64
N ASP A 57 15.69 -18.64 -15.49
CA ASP A 57 14.32 -19.16 -15.34
C ASP A 57 13.78 -18.91 -13.92
N LEU A 58 14.67 -18.76 -12.92
CA LEU A 58 14.32 -18.43 -11.54
C LEU A 58 14.24 -16.93 -11.27
N ARG A 59 14.59 -16.08 -12.25
CA ARG A 59 14.56 -14.63 -12.09
C ARG A 59 13.12 -14.13 -11.87
N PRO A 60 12.82 -13.41 -10.77
CA PRO A 60 11.47 -12.94 -10.49
C PRO A 60 10.94 -12.01 -11.59
N LYS A 61 9.75 -12.29 -12.10
CA LYS A 61 9.05 -11.49 -13.12
C LYS A 61 7.61 -11.23 -12.69
N TYR A 62 7.05 -10.09 -13.09
CA TYR A 62 5.62 -9.81 -12.97
C TYR A 62 4.80 -10.74 -13.88
N LEU A 63 3.51 -10.92 -13.59
CA LEU A 63 2.61 -11.69 -14.46
C LEU A 63 2.62 -11.18 -15.90
N SER A 64 2.58 -9.85 -16.07
CA SER A 64 2.65 -9.17 -17.37
C SER A 64 3.96 -9.40 -18.14
N GLN A 65 4.98 -9.95 -17.47
CA GLN A 65 6.30 -10.24 -18.03
C GLN A 65 6.57 -11.75 -18.12
N GLY A 66 5.52 -12.58 -18.06
CA GLY A 66 5.62 -14.03 -18.12
C GLY A 66 6.03 -14.69 -16.80
N GLY A 67 5.96 -13.96 -15.69
CA GLY A 67 6.17 -14.51 -14.35
C GLY A 67 5.02 -15.38 -13.86
N THR A 68 5.18 -15.95 -12.66
CA THR A 68 4.13 -16.71 -11.98
C THR A 68 3.43 -15.84 -10.95
N ARG A 69 2.27 -16.29 -10.44
CA ARG A 69 1.61 -15.64 -9.30
C ARG A 69 2.54 -15.48 -8.09
N THR A 70 3.45 -16.43 -7.87
CA THR A 70 4.41 -16.40 -6.76
C THR A 70 5.42 -15.27 -6.93
N THR A 71 6.06 -15.17 -8.10
CA THR A 71 7.07 -14.13 -8.37
C THR A 71 6.44 -12.74 -8.42
N ASP A 72 5.26 -12.64 -9.02
CA ASP A 72 4.49 -11.39 -9.09
C ASP A 72 4.12 -10.86 -7.70
N LEU A 73 3.60 -11.71 -6.82
CA LEU A 73 3.32 -11.33 -5.42
C LEU A 73 4.60 -11.02 -4.64
N ALA A 74 5.69 -11.72 -4.89
CA ALA A 74 6.97 -11.44 -4.23
C ALA A 74 7.47 -10.02 -4.55
N LEU A 75 7.46 -9.62 -5.84
CA LEU A 75 7.87 -8.29 -6.29
C LEU A 75 6.99 -7.16 -5.70
N GLN A 76 5.68 -7.40 -5.60
CA GLN A 76 4.76 -6.46 -4.94
C GLN A 76 5.05 -6.35 -3.44
N ASN A 77 5.27 -7.48 -2.77
CA ASN A 77 5.57 -7.53 -1.34
C ASN A 77 6.89 -6.83 -1.00
N ILE A 78 7.92 -6.95 -1.86
CA ILE A 78 9.19 -6.24 -1.69
C ILE A 78 8.93 -4.73 -1.73
N GLN A 79 8.19 -4.22 -2.72
CA GLN A 79 7.81 -2.80 -2.75
C GLN A 79 7.06 -2.37 -1.48
N ALA A 80 6.08 -3.15 -1.03
CA ALA A 80 5.30 -2.84 0.16
C ALA A 80 6.17 -2.77 1.44
N ARG A 81 7.08 -3.73 1.63
CA ARG A 81 8.01 -3.77 2.78
C ARG A 81 9.10 -2.71 2.70
N SER A 82 9.61 -2.40 1.51
CA SER A 82 10.57 -1.33 1.30
C SER A 82 10.01 0.04 1.72
N ARG A 83 8.70 0.27 1.49
CA ARG A 83 8.03 1.47 1.99
C ARG A 83 7.99 1.53 3.52
N MET A 84 7.78 0.40 4.19
CA MET A 84 7.81 0.33 5.66
C MET A 84 9.21 0.68 6.19
N VAL A 85 10.25 0.02 5.68
CA VAL A 85 11.64 0.28 6.09
C VAL A 85 12.00 1.75 5.91
N MET A 86 11.68 2.33 4.74
CA MET A 86 11.94 3.74 4.47
C MET A 86 11.12 4.66 5.38
N SER A 87 9.88 4.32 5.71
CA SER A 87 9.03 5.11 6.61
C SER A 87 9.61 5.20 8.03
N PHE A 88 10.09 4.08 8.58
CA PHE A 88 10.76 4.08 9.89
C PHE A 88 12.11 4.80 9.87
N MET A 89 12.89 4.65 8.78
CA MET A 89 14.13 5.42 8.60
C MET A 89 13.86 6.93 8.59
N LEU A 90 12.82 7.37 7.88
CA LEU A 90 12.38 8.76 7.89
C LEU A 90 11.89 9.18 9.27
N ALA A 91 11.11 8.35 9.97
CA ALA A 91 10.63 8.69 11.30
C ALA A 91 11.77 8.96 12.29
N GLN A 92 12.83 8.15 12.22
CA GLN A 92 14.00 8.29 13.07
C GLN A 92 14.90 9.48 12.67
N LEU A 93 15.13 9.70 11.37
CA LEU A 93 16.17 10.62 10.89
C LEU A 93 15.67 11.92 10.25
N LEU A 94 14.38 12.05 9.93
CA LEU A 94 13.86 13.27 9.33
C LEU A 94 13.95 14.48 10.29
N PRO A 95 13.68 14.35 11.60
CA PRO A 95 13.99 15.42 12.55
C PRO A 95 15.48 15.80 12.53
N HIS A 96 16.37 14.80 12.55
CA HIS A 96 17.82 15.01 12.49
C HIS A 96 18.25 15.74 11.20
N ALA A 97 17.77 15.29 10.04
CA ALA A 97 18.04 15.92 8.74
C ALA A 97 17.55 17.38 8.67
N ARG A 98 16.59 17.75 9.54
CA ARG A 98 16.07 19.10 9.71
C ARG A 98 16.75 19.88 10.83
N ARG A 99 17.85 19.37 11.39
CA ARG A 99 18.58 19.94 12.53
C ARG A 99 17.68 20.11 13.77
N ARG A 100 16.77 19.16 13.99
CA ARG A 100 15.92 19.06 15.18
C ARG A 100 16.25 17.79 15.96
N GLY A 101 15.98 17.79 17.26
CA GLY A 101 16.08 16.59 18.10
C GLY A 101 14.81 15.73 18.04
N GLY A 102 14.90 14.51 18.57
CA GLY A 102 13.79 13.57 18.68
C GLY A 102 13.57 12.67 17.46
N TYR A 103 12.43 11.98 17.47
CA TYR A 103 11.96 11.06 16.42
C TYR A 103 10.45 11.27 16.21
N LEU A 104 9.91 10.71 15.13
CA LEU A 104 8.48 10.76 14.79
C LEU A 104 7.83 9.40 15.09
N LEU A 105 6.52 9.41 15.37
CA LEU A 105 5.72 8.18 15.37
C LEU A 105 5.22 7.89 13.95
N VAL A 106 5.30 6.63 13.52
CA VAL A 106 4.80 6.15 12.23
C VAL A 106 3.31 5.84 12.36
N LEU A 107 2.49 6.50 11.54
CA LEU A 107 1.07 6.21 11.42
C LEU A 107 0.83 5.17 10.31
N SER A 108 0.20 4.05 10.64
CA SER A 108 -0.34 3.11 9.64
C SER A 108 -1.78 3.48 9.27
N THR A 109 -2.25 3.01 8.11
CA THR A 109 -3.53 3.44 7.53
C THR A 109 -4.42 2.29 7.05
N GLY A 110 -4.17 1.05 7.47
CA GLY A 110 -5.08 -0.06 7.17
C GLY A 110 -6.43 0.14 7.88
N ASN A 111 -7.54 -0.06 7.18
CA ASN A 111 -8.88 0.05 7.76
C ASN A 111 -9.39 -1.29 8.30
N VAL A 112 -10.53 -1.28 9.01
CA VAL A 112 -11.06 -2.47 9.68
C VAL A 112 -11.48 -3.56 8.70
N ASP A 113 -11.93 -3.20 7.50
CA ASP A 113 -12.42 -4.13 6.49
C ASP A 113 -11.24 -4.91 5.88
N GLU A 114 -10.18 -4.21 5.47
CA GLU A 114 -8.93 -4.81 5.00
C GLU A 114 -8.28 -5.70 6.07
N ALA A 115 -8.24 -5.22 7.33
CA ALA A 115 -7.71 -5.98 8.46
C ALA A 115 -8.52 -7.26 8.73
N LEU A 116 -9.84 -7.19 8.62
CA LEU A 116 -10.74 -8.34 8.77
C LEU A 116 -10.48 -9.39 7.68
N ARG A 117 -10.31 -8.96 6.42
CA ARG A 117 -10.04 -9.84 5.29
C ARG A 117 -8.62 -10.39 5.28
N GLY A 118 -7.70 -9.73 5.98
CA GLY A 118 -6.26 -9.97 5.86
C GLY A 118 -5.70 -9.49 4.53
N TYR A 119 -6.32 -8.49 3.91
CA TYR A 119 -5.89 -7.92 2.63
C TYR A 119 -4.82 -6.86 2.86
N LEU A 120 -3.61 -7.32 3.19
CA LEU A 120 -2.43 -6.50 3.45
C LEU A 120 -1.16 -7.33 3.25
N THR A 121 -0.01 -6.66 3.07
CA THR A 121 1.28 -7.36 3.12
C THR A 121 1.78 -7.39 4.55
N LYS A 122 2.08 -8.57 5.08
CA LYS A 122 2.67 -8.66 6.42
C LYS A 122 3.99 -7.88 6.49
N TYR A 123 4.09 -6.98 7.45
CA TYR A 123 5.21 -6.05 7.68
C TYR A 123 5.42 -4.99 6.58
N ASP A 124 4.35 -4.57 5.90
CA ASP A 124 4.34 -3.33 5.11
C ASP A 124 3.88 -2.12 5.96
N CYS A 125 3.49 -1.02 5.31
CA CYS A 125 2.97 0.18 5.98
C CYS A 125 1.60 0.00 6.68
N SER A 126 1.00 -1.20 6.66
CA SER A 126 -0.06 -1.61 7.60
C SER A 126 0.47 -1.76 9.03
N SER A 127 1.79 -1.87 9.20
CA SER A 127 2.49 -1.97 10.48
C SER A 127 3.16 -0.62 10.80
N GLY A 128 2.53 0.18 11.66
CA GLY A 128 3.08 1.42 12.20
C GLY A 128 3.07 1.40 13.74
N ASP A 129 3.52 2.48 14.37
CA ASP A 129 3.49 2.61 15.83
C ASP A 129 2.04 2.69 16.35
N ILE A 130 1.20 3.43 15.62
CA ILE A 130 -0.23 3.57 15.91
C ILE A 130 -1.06 3.62 14.62
N ASN A 131 -2.30 3.11 14.70
CA ASN A 131 -3.28 3.17 13.60
C ASN A 131 -4.54 3.91 14.06
N PRO A 132 -4.73 5.20 13.69
CA PRO A 132 -5.90 5.97 14.12
C PRO A 132 -7.20 5.55 13.41
N ILE A 133 -7.11 4.83 12.29
CA ILE A 133 -8.28 4.45 11.47
C ILE A 133 -8.51 2.93 11.42
N GLY A 134 -7.76 2.15 12.19
CA GLY A 134 -7.78 0.69 12.16
C GLY A 134 -9.11 0.06 12.58
N SER A 135 -10.00 0.83 13.22
CA SER A 135 -11.34 0.41 13.62
C SER A 135 -12.46 1.10 12.84
N ILE A 136 -12.15 1.78 11.74
CA ILE A 136 -13.12 2.51 10.92
C ILE A 136 -13.34 1.74 9.61
N SER A 137 -14.60 1.64 9.16
CA SER A 137 -14.94 0.99 7.88
C SER A 137 -14.51 1.84 6.68
N LYS A 138 -14.27 1.20 5.53
CA LYS A 138 -13.97 1.87 4.26
C LYS A 138 -15.10 2.83 3.86
N GLY A 139 -16.35 2.44 4.12
CA GLY A 139 -17.53 3.28 3.85
C GLY A 139 -17.56 4.56 4.68
N ASP A 140 -17.26 4.44 5.98
CA ASP A 140 -17.21 5.60 6.89
C ASP A 140 -16.02 6.51 6.55
N LEU A 141 -14.86 5.92 6.19
CA LEU A 141 -13.70 6.68 5.72
C LEU A 141 -14.03 7.51 4.47
N LYS A 142 -14.67 6.90 3.46
CA LYS A 142 -15.09 7.64 2.25
C LYS A 142 -16.05 8.79 2.60
N SER A 143 -17.03 8.52 3.45
CA SER A 143 -17.98 9.55 3.92
C SER A 143 -17.28 10.71 4.63
N PHE A 144 -16.32 10.39 5.51
CA PHE A 144 -15.53 11.41 6.21
C PHE A 144 -14.69 12.25 5.24
N LEU A 145 -14.05 11.64 4.24
CA LEU A 145 -13.23 12.37 3.26
C LEU A 145 -14.07 13.34 2.42
N VAL A 146 -15.29 12.95 2.02
CA VAL A 146 -16.24 13.84 1.31
C VAL A 146 -16.69 14.99 2.20
N TRP A 147 -16.99 14.72 3.47
CA TRP A 147 -17.32 15.77 4.42
C TRP A 147 -16.15 16.73 4.65
N ALA A 148 -14.93 16.20 4.82
CA ALA A 148 -13.72 16.99 5.04
C ALA A 148 -13.35 17.84 3.82
N SER A 149 -13.63 17.38 2.60
CA SER A 149 -13.36 18.14 1.38
C SER A 149 -14.15 19.44 1.30
N THR A 150 -15.32 19.48 1.92
CA THR A 150 -16.24 20.63 1.92
C THR A 150 -16.16 21.46 3.21
N ASN A 151 -16.00 20.81 4.37
CA ASN A 151 -16.12 21.46 5.67
C ASN A 151 -14.77 21.83 6.31
N LEU A 152 -13.67 21.18 5.92
CA LEU A 152 -12.33 21.43 6.47
C LEU A 152 -11.37 22.15 5.51
N GLY A 153 -11.86 22.51 4.31
CA GLY A 153 -11.05 23.21 3.31
C GLY A 153 -10.02 22.33 2.60
N TYR A 154 -10.28 21.03 2.47
CA TYR A 154 -9.38 20.06 1.83
C TYR A 154 -9.94 19.52 0.49
N PRO A 155 -10.12 20.36 -0.54
CA PRO A 155 -10.85 19.95 -1.76
C PRO A 155 -10.18 18.81 -2.53
N ALA A 156 -8.88 18.57 -2.36
CA ALA A 156 -8.21 17.44 -3.01
C ALA A 156 -8.77 16.07 -2.54
N LEU A 157 -9.39 16.01 -1.35
CA LEU A 157 -10.01 14.79 -0.85
C LEU A 157 -11.19 14.32 -1.71
N ALA A 158 -11.91 15.22 -2.39
CA ALA A 158 -13.00 14.82 -3.28
C ALA A 158 -12.49 14.01 -4.49
N GLU A 159 -11.37 14.43 -5.07
CA GLU A 159 -10.70 13.72 -6.16
C GLU A 159 -10.10 12.40 -5.68
N ILE A 160 -9.51 12.36 -4.48
CA ILE A 160 -8.99 11.12 -3.87
C ILE A 160 -10.10 10.08 -3.68
N VAL A 161 -11.31 10.50 -3.26
CA VAL A 161 -12.44 9.57 -3.08
C VAL A 161 -12.96 9.02 -4.41
N GLN A 162 -12.89 9.81 -5.48
CA GLN A 162 -13.33 9.42 -6.82
C GLN A 162 -12.31 8.55 -7.55
N ALA A 163 -11.03 8.64 -7.19
CA ALA A 163 -10.00 7.80 -7.77
C ALA A 163 -10.28 6.31 -7.50
N PRO A 164 -10.14 5.44 -8.51
CA PRO A 164 -10.34 4.01 -8.31
C PRO A 164 -9.33 3.46 -7.29
N PRO A 165 -9.75 2.67 -6.28
CA PRO A 165 -8.83 2.03 -5.36
C PRO A 165 -7.90 1.04 -6.10
N THR A 166 -6.62 1.38 -6.17
CA THR A 166 -5.57 0.56 -6.78
C THR A 166 -4.29 0.60 -5.96
N ALA A 167 -3.57 -0.51 -5.91
CA ALA A 167 -2.30 -0.61 -5.19
C ALA A 167 -1.10 -0.09 -6.02
N GLU A 168 -1.24 0.04 -7.34
CA GLU A 168 -0.16 0.46 -8.27
C GLU A 168 1.17 -0.29 -8.04
N LEU A 169 1.12 -1.59 -7.74
CA LEU A 169 2.32 -2.39 -7.42
C LEU A 169 2.84 -3.21 -8.61
N ARG A 170 2.10 -3.28 -9.72
CA ARG A 170 2.48 -4.00 -10.95
C ARG A 170 2.55 -3.03 -12.13
N PRO A 171 3.36 -3.32 -13.17
CA PRO A 171 3.37 -2.50 -14.38
C PRO A 171 1.99 -2.45 -15.03
N THR A 172 1.54 -1.25 -15.42
CA THR A 172 0.31 -1.09 -16.20
C THR A 172 0.57 -1.55 -17.63
N VAL A 173 -0.17 -2.56 -18.09
CA VAL A 173 -0.15 -3.01 -19.49
C VAL A 173 -1.44 -2.57 -20.18
N GLU A 174 -1.30 -2.03 -21.39
CA GLU A 174 -2.44 -1.63 -22.20
C GLU A 174 -3.32 -2.86 -22.51
N GLY A 175 -4.60 -2.79 -22.11
CA GLY A 175 -5.57 -3.88 -22.27
C GLY A 175 -5.71 -4.81 -21.08
N GLU A 176 -4.85 -4.71 -20.05
CA GLU A 176 -5.05 -5.42 -18.78
C GLU A 176 -5.91 -4.61 -17.80
N PRO A 177 -6.79 -5.27 -17.02
CA PRO A 177 -7.56 -4.59 -16.00
C PRO A 177 -6.64 -3.98 -14.95
N ALA A 178 -6.94 -2.75 -14.53
CA ALA A 178 -6.25 -2.11 -13.42
C ALA A 178 -6.28 -3.01 -12.17
N GLN A 179 -5.24 -2.93 -11.33
CA GLN A 179 -5.16 -3.67 -10.08
C GLN A 179 -6.17 -3.13 -9.05
N LEU A 180 -7.45 -3.47 -9.22
CA LEU A 180 -8.54 -3.02 -8.36
C LEU A 180 -8.65 -3.91 -7.12
N ASP A 181 -8.70 -3.30 -5.95
CA ASP A 181 -8.76 -4.02 -4.67
C ASP A 181 -9.94 -5.01 -4.60
N GLU A 182 -11.14 -4.60 -5.01
CA GLU A 182 -12.34 -5.44 -4.93
C GLU A 182 -12.28 -6.66 -5.85
N VAL A 183 -11.57 -6.53 -6.99
CA VAL A 183 -11.32 -7.65 -7.92
C VAL A 183 -10.32 -8.62 -7.30
N ASP A 184 -9.20 -8.11 -6.75
CA ASP A 184 -8.19 -8.92 -6.08
C ASP A 184 -8.75 -9.63 -4.82
N MET A 185 -9.66 -8.97 -4.08
CA MET A 185 -10.33 -9.56 -2.91
C MET A 185 -11.43 -10.57 -3.28
N GLY A 186 -12.00 -10.46 -4.50
CA GLY A 186 -13.16 -11.23 -4.95
C GLY A 186 -14.47 -10.84 -4.27
N MET A 187 -14.56 -9.61 -3.76
CA MET A 187 -15.74 -9.07 -3.07
C MET A 187 -15.64 -7.54 -2.97
N THR A 188 -16.80 -6.89 -2.89
CA THR A 188 -16.89 -5.44 -2.67
C THR A 188 -16.63 -5.06 -1.22
N TYR A 189 -16.20 -3.82 -0.97
CA TYR A 189 -16.09 -3.28 0.39
C TYR A 189 -17.43 -3.25 1.13
N ASN A 190 -18.55 -3.14 0.40
CA ASN A 190 -19.88 -3.18 1.01
C ASN A 190 -20.21 -4.58 1.55
N GLU A 191 -19.94 -5.63 0.77
CA GLU A 191 -20.10 -7.02 1.22
C GLU A 191 -19.18 -7.31 2.41
N LEU A 192 -17.92 -6.87 2.34
CA LEU A 192 -16.95 -7.06 3.42
C LEU A 192 -17.38 -6.37 4.72
N GLY A 193 -17.97 -5.17 4.64
CA GLY A 193 -18.56 -4.48 5.78
C GLY A 193 -19.72 -5.27 6.42
N TRP A 194 -20.58 -5.90 5.61
CA TRP A 194 -21.64 -6.79 6.11
C TRP A 194 -21.09 -8.04 6.78
N PHE A 195 -20.10 -8.70 6.17
CA PHE A 195 -19.42 -9.85 6.77
C PHE A 195 -18.82 -9.50 8.13
N GLY A 196 -18.21 -8.32 8.27
CA GLY A 196 -17.66 -7.83 9.53
C GLY A 196 -18.72 -7.68 10.62
N ARG A 197 -19.86 -7.05 10.30
CA ARG A 197 -20.97 -6.86 11.24
C ARG A 197 -21.59 -8.19 11.67
N LEU A 198 -21.93 -9.05 10.71
CA LEU A 198 -22.54 -10.36 10.98
C LEU A 198 -21.60 -11.25 11.82
N ARG A 199 -20.32 -11.30 11.49
CA ARG A 199 -19.33 -12.08 12.25
C ARG A 199 -19.15 -11.55 13.67
N LYS A 200 -19.01 -10.24 13.87
CA LYS A 200 -18.54 -9.67 15.15
C LYS A 200 -19.68 -9.22 16.07
N MET A 201 -20.71 -8.57 15.52
CA MET A 201 -21.83 -8.04 16.31
C MET A 201 -22.89 -9.11 16.52
N GLU A 202 -23.33 -9.73 15.43
CA GLU A 202 -24.38 -10.76 15.47
C GLU A 202 -23.86 -12.16 15.84
N ARG A 203 -22.52 -12.32 15.88
CA ARG A 203 -21.82 -13.58 16.22
C ARG A 203 -22.20 -14.74 15.30
N CYS A 204 -22.53 -14.44 14.05
CA CYS A 204 -22.89 -15.43 13.05
C CYS A 204 -21.66 -16.22 12.62
N GLY A 205 -21.75 -17.56 12.71
CA GLY A 205 -20.86 -18.46 11.98
C GLY A 205 -21.23 -18.53 10.49
N PRO A 206 -20.48 -19.28 9.66
CA PRO A 206 -20.68 -19.32 8.21
C PRO A 206 -22.10 -19.69 7.78
N VAL A 207 -22.74 -20.65 8.45
CA VAL A 207 -24.10 -21.11 8.11
C VAL A 207 -25.17 -20.08 8.42
N GLN A 208 -25.01 -19.31 9.49
CA GLN A 208 -25.97 -18.27 9.89
C GLN A 208 -25.82 -16.98 9.06
N MET A 209 -24.67 -16.81 8.41
CA MET A 209 -24.38 -15.69 7.54
C MET A 209 -24.94 -15.86 6.12
N PHE A 210 -25.07 -17.11 5.66
CA PHE A 210 -25.69 -17.49 4.37
C PHE A 210 -27.22 -17.36 4.45
#